data_AF-A0AAU4E9C5-F1
#
_entry.id   AF-A0AAU4E9C5-F1
#
_cell.length_a   1.000
_cell.length_b   1.000
_cell.length_c   1.000
_cell.angle_alpha   90.00
_cell.angle_beta   90.00
_cell.angle_gamma   90.00
#
_symmetry.space_group_name_H-M   'P 1'
#
loop_
_entity.id
_entity.type
_entity.pdbx_description
1 polymer ?
#
loop_
_entity_poly.entity_id
_entity_poly.type
_entity_poly.pdbx_seq_one_letter_code
_entity_poly.pdbx_strand_id
1 'polypeptide(L)'
;MQLSGFPAAEVGFDRAGRLTGDRGAAVRELAADSATTDLVVLSHGWDDDHATARQLYAALAASLRAVSETRLAFACVLWPSRRFAESPGLAERLALLRELRPEHEPTIDAAAELVPALAARSTARTAFAAALLSVAPPAAQDREDASTELLTLPGGTVLDRLAKPASGFVEAARELLDYLTYYEMKARAGVVGERGLAPLLAAVARPGLRVHLVGHGFGGRLVTSAAASRPAGTVSTLTLLQATLSRHAFAEHGGYRGVLDEHVVTGPILVTHTTYDLVAGVAFEIASRVTGLGYGAIGRDGAQATAEAVPGELLPVGGRYAWRPGVPHNLRADRFVRGHTDVHGPEVAHALSSAIAAGYPSGQR
;
A
#
# COMPACT_ATOMS: atom_id res chain seq x y z
N MET A 1 -7.76 7.99 -22.55
CA MET A 1 -6.32 7.99 -22.92
C MET A 1 -5.91 6.58 -23.31
N GLN A 2 -4.63 6.34 -23.63
CA GLN A 2 -4.10 5.01 -23.91
C GLN A 2 -2.90 4.74 -22.99
N LEU A 3 -2.80 3.52 -22.46
CA LEU A 3 -1.68 3.06 -21.64
C LEU A 3 -1.07 1.84 -22.33
N SER A 4 0.07 2.00 -23.01
CA SER A 4 0.71 0.91 -23.79
C SER A 4 -0.26 0.19 -24.76
N GLY A 5 -1.11 0.97 -25.42
CA GLY A 5 -2.13 0.52 -26.38
C GLY A 5 -3.41 -0.05 -25.74
N PHE A 6 -3.55 -0.02 -24.41
CA PHE A 6 -4.80 -0.35 -23.73
C PHE A 6 -5.66 0.90 -23.49
N PRO A 7 -7.00 0.81 -23.65
CA PRO A 7 -7.91 1.84 -23.18
C PRO A 7 -7.66 2.15 -21.70
N ALA A 8 -7.50 3.42 -21.37
CA ALA A 8 -7.21 3.82 -20.00
C ALA A 8 -7.83 5.17 -19.63
N ALA A 9 -8.08 5.34 -18.33
CA ALA A 9 -8.51 6.58 -17.70
C ALA A 9 -7.83 6.75 -16.34
N GLU A 10 -7.54 8.00 -15.98
CA GLU A 10 -7.02 8.33 -14.64
C GLU A 10 -8.18 8.71 -13.72
N VAL A 11 -7.99 8.46 -12.42
CA VAL A 11 -8.88 8.96 -11.38
C VAL A 11 -8.08 9.45 -10.19
N GLY A 12 -8.26 10.73 -9.85
CA GLY A 12 -7.58 11.35 -8.72
C GLY A 12 -8.44 11.40 -7.47
N PHE A 13 -7.84 11.17 -6.31
CA PHE A 13 -8.47 11.36 -4.99
C PHE A 13 -7.70 12.39 -4.16
N ASP A 14 -8.39 13.11 -3.28
CA ASP A 14 -7.77 13.91 -2.22
C ASP A 14 -7.49 13.07 -0.97
N ARG A 15 -6.87 13.68 0.05
CA ARG A 15 -6.52 13.01 1.31
C ARG A 15 -7.72 12.46 2.10
N ALA A 16 -8.93 12.92 1.81
CA ALA A 16 -10.16 12.48 2.45
C ALA A 16 -10.91 11.42 1.60
N GLY A 17 -10.31 10.96 0.49
CA GLY A 17 -10.91 10.01 -0.43
C GLY A 17 -11.94 10.65 -1.37
N ARG A 18 -12.02 11.98 -1.46
CA ARG A 18 -12.95 12.64 -2.39
C ARG A 18 -12.34 12.68 -3.77
N LEU A 19 -13.18 12.42 -4.78
CA LEU A 19 -12.78 12.52 -6.17
C LEU A 19 -12.35 13.94 -6.53
N THR A 20 -11.28 14.04 -7.31
CA THR A 20 -10.72 15.29 -7.85
C THR A 20 -10.84 15.32 -9.38
N GLY A 21 -10.41 16.40 -10.02
CA GLY A 21 -10.42 16.52 -11.49
C GLY A 21 -11.83 16.36 -12.09
N ASP A 22 -11.96 15.45 -13.06
CA ASP A 22 -13.21 15.12 -13.75
C ASP A 22 -14.23 14.34 -12.87
N ARG A 23 -13.90 14.15 -11.60
CA ARG A 23 -14.68 13.40 -10.62
C ARG A 23 -14.94 11.96 -11.05
N GLY A 24 -13.96 11.32 -11.70
CA GLY A 24 -14.01 9.93 -12.14
C GLY A 24 -14.91 9.69 -13.35
N ALA A 25 -15.30 10.75 -14.08
CA ALA A 25 -16.17 10.63 -15.25
C ALA A 25 -15.56 9.73 -16.33
N ALA A 26 -14.27 9.91 -16.64
CA ALA A 26 -13.57 9.10 -17.65
C ALA A 26 -13.50 7.61 -17.28
N VAL A 27 -13.32 7.29 -15.99
CA VAL A 27 -13.34 5.88 -15.53
C VAL A 27 -14.75 5.29 -15.65
N ARG A 28 -15.80 6.07 -15.32
CA ARG A 28 -17.20 5.60 -15.51
C ARG A 28 -17.54 5.38 -16.97
N GLU A 29 -17.12 6.28 -17.86
CA GLU A 29 -17.31 6.14 -19.31
C GLU A 29 -16.59 4.90 -19.84
N LEU A 30 -15.32 4.71 -19.48
CA LEU A 30 -14.52 3.54 -19.85
C LEU A 30 -15.16 2.22 -19.39
N ALA A 31 -15.71 2.20 -18.17
CA ALA A 31 -16.38 1.02 -17.63
C ALA A 31 -17.77 0.80 -18.24
N ALA A 32 -18.47 1.86 -18.65
CA ALA A 32 -19.78 1.77 -19.29
C ALA A 32 -19.72 1.23 -20.73
N ASP A 33 -18.57 1.38 -21.41
CA ASP A 33 -18.34 0.78 -22.72
C ASP A 33 -18.48 -0.74 -22.65
N SER A 34 -19.40 -1.32 -23.44
CA SER A 34 -19.69 -2.74 -23.48
C SER A 34 -18.52 -3.58 -24.03
N ALA A 35 -17.57 -2.96 -24.74
CA ALA A 35 -16.33 -3.61 -25.18
C ALA A 35 -15.35 -3.84 -24.01
N THR A 36 -15.51 -3.13 -22.89
CA THR A 36 -14.69 -3.33 -21.69
C THR A 36 -15.27 -4.48 -20.86
N THR A 37 -14.66 -5.66 -20.90
CA THR A 37 -15.04 -6.80 -20.04
C THR A 37 -14.21 -6.88 -18.78
N ASP A 38 -13.02 -6.29 -18.79
CA ASP A 38 -12.00 -6.45 -17.76
C ASP A 38 -11.39 -5.09 -17.42
N LEU A 39 -11.76 -4.55 -16.25
CA LEU A 39 -11.22 -3.30 -15.72
C LEU A 39 -10.14 -3.59 -14.69
N VAL A 40 -8.89 -3.30 -15.04
CA VAL A 40 -7.74 -3.35 -14.13
C VAL A 40 -7.58 -1.99 -13.45
N VAL A 41 -7.71 -1.97 -12.13
CA VAL A 41 -7.49 -0.78 -11.31
C VAL A 41 -6.07 -0.84 -10.76
N LEU A 42 -5.24 0.11 -11.16
CA LEU A 42 -3.86 0.24 -10.69
C LEU A 42 -3.77 1.30 -9.60
N SER A 43 -3.11 0.97 -8.49
CA SER A 43 -2.78 1.91 -7.42
C SER A 43 -1.30 1.85 -7.06
N HIS A 44 -0.63 2.99 -7.16
CA HIS A 44 0.78 3.18 -6.85
C HIS A 44 1.04 3.23 -5.33
N GLY A 45 2.31 3.08 -4.96
CA GLY A 45 2.77 3.06 -3.58
C GLY A 45 2.97 4.45 -2.95
N TRP A 46 3.73 4.45 -1.86
CA TRP A 46 4.34 5.67 -1.32
C TRP A 46 5.62 5.96 -2.10
N ASP A 47 6.01 7.24 -2.16
CA ASP A 47 7.18 7.77 -2.88
C ASP A 47 6.91 8.29 -4.30
N ASP A 48 5.66 8.18 -4.76
CA ASP A 48 5.32 8.63 -6.09
C ASP A 48 4.67 10.01 -6.06
N ASP A 49 5.28 10.98 -6.75
CA ASP A 49 4.47 12.04 -7.34
C ASP A 49 3.61 11.45 -8.47
N HIS A 50 2.59 12.19 -8.91
CA HIS A 50 1.72 11.68 -9.96
C HIS A 50 2.46 11.41 -11.30
N ALA A 51 3.68 11.92 -11.49
CA ALA A 51 4.47 11.61 -12.68
C ALA A 51 5.13 10.23 -12.56
N THR A 52 5.70 9.92 -11.40
CA THR A 52 6.34 8.63 -11.09
C THR A 52 5.30 7.51 -11.06
N ALA A 53 4.13 7.76 -10.49
CA ALA A 53 2.99 6.85 -10.55
C ALA A 53 2.61 6.46 -11.99
N ARG A 54 2.56 7.45 -12.90
CA ARG A 54 2.27 7.22 -14.32
C ARG A 54 3.36 6.40 -15.02
N GLN A 55 4.62 6.62 -14.68
CA GLN A 55 5.73 5.82 -15.21
C GLN A 55 5.61 4.36 -14.79
N LEU A 56 5.31 4.11 -13.52
CA LEU A 56 5.05 2.76 -13.00
C LEU A 56 3.89 2.08 -13.75
N TYR A 57 2.77 2.79 -13.92
CA TYR A 57 1.61 2.26 -14.65
C TYR A 57 1.94 1.96 -16.11
N ALA A 58 2.64 2.86 -16.79
CA ALA A 58 3.05 2.67 -18.17
C ALA A 58 3.99 1.46 -18.32
N ALA A 59 4.96 1.32 -17.41
CA ALA A 59 5.91 0.21 -17.41
C ALA A 59 5.22 -1.14 -17.18
N LEU A 60 4.35 -1.26 -16.17
CA LEU A 60 3.61 -2.49 -15.91
C LEU A 60 2.66 -2.83 -17.07
N ALA A 61 1.96 -1.83 -17.64
CA ALA A 61 1.11 -2.04 -18.79
C ALA A 61 1.89 -2.45 -20.04
N ALA A 62 3.10 -1.93 -20.25
CA ALA A 62 3.98 -2.35 -21.34
C ALA A 62 4.40 -3.82 -21.17
N SER A 63 4.78 -4.23 -19.97
CA SER A 63 5.08 -5.63 -19.66
C SER A 63 3.86 -6.53 -19.86
N LEU A 64 2.67 -6.11 -19.44
CA LEU A 64 1.42 -6.83 -19.72
C LEU A 64 1.17 -6.99 -21.22
N ARG A 65 1.35 -5.91 -21.99
CA ARG A 65 1.19 -5.96 -23.45
C ARG A 65 2.13 -6.97 -24.10
N ALA A 66 3.34 -7.13 -23.57
CA ALA A 66 4.34 -8.05 -24.10
C ALA A 66 4.06 -9.53 -23.80
N VAL A 67 3.26 -9.83 -22.77
CA VAL A 67 3.03 -11.22 -22.30
C VAL A 67 1.58 -11.67 -22.36
N SER A 68 0.65 -10.78 -22.72
CA SER A 68 -0.79 -11.01 -22.63
C SER A 68 -1.54 -10.48 -23.85
N GLU A 69 -2.37 -11.33 -24.44
CA GLU A 69 -3.33 -10.97 -25.50
C GLU A 69 -4.69 -10.55 -24.93
N THR A 70 -4.87 -10.61 -23.61
CA THR A 70 -6.14 -10.28 -22.95
C THR A 70 -6.53 -8.83 -23.23
N ARG A 71 -7.81 -8.63 -23.56
CA ARG A 71 -8.39 -7.28 -23.73
C ARG A 71 -8.66 -6.69 -22.37
N LEU A 72 -7.84 -5.71 -21.97
CA LEU A 72 -7.92 -5.06 -20.68
C LEU A 72 -8.18 -3.56 -20.87
N ALA A 73 -8.89 -2.97 -19.91
CA ALA A 73 -8.97 -1.52 -19.73
C ALA A 73 -8.37 -1.14 -18.38
N PHE A 74 -7.79 0.05 -18.26
CA PHE A 74 -7.10 0.48 -17.04
C PHE A 74 -7.74 1.71 -16.39
N ALA A 75 -8.04 1.60 -15.10
CA ALA A 75 -8.29 2.74 -14.23
C ALA A 75 -7.03 3.02 -13.39
N CYS A 76 -6.35 4.14 -13.67
CA CYS A 76 -5.12 4.54 -13.02
C CYS A 76 -5.43 5.47 -11.84
N VAL A 77 -5.32 4.95 -10.62
CA VAL A 77 -5.61 5.73 -9.40
C VAL A 77 -4.44 6.67 -9.10
N LEU A 78 -4.74 7.94 -8.84
CA LEU A 78 -3.77 8.93 -8.36
C LEU A 78 -4.24 9.40 -6.98
N TRP A 79 -3.38 9.30 -5.98
CA TRP A 79 -3.72 9.70 -4.60
C TRP A 79 -2.50 10.35 -3.93
N PRO A 80 -2.69 11.25 -2.95
CA PRO A 80 -1.60 12.05 -2.41
C PRO A 80 -0.68 11.23 -1.49
N SER A 81 0.35 10.60 -2.08
CA SER A 81 1.32 9.70 -1.46
C SER A 81 2.72 10.33 -1.33
N ARG A 82 2.87 11.38 -0.53
CA ARG A 82 4.17 12.09 -0.40
C ARG A 82 5.17 11.38 0.52
N ARG A 83 6.41 11.19 0.06
CA ARG A 83 7.57 10.83 0.89
C ARG A 83 8.37 12.06 1.28
N PHE A 84 9.17 11.89 2.34
CA PHE A 84 10.35 12.72 2.57
C PHE A 84 11.27 12.68 1.33
N ALA A 85 11.93 13.81 1.07
CA ALA A 85 13.06 13.85 0.13
C ALA A 85 14.14 12.82 0.54
N GLU A 86 15.17 12.62 -0.26
CA GLU A 86 16.30 11.80 0.16
C GLU A 86 17.13 12.54 1.24
N SER A 87 17.32 11.90 2.39
CA SER A 87 18.13 12.39 3.52
C SER A 87 17.80 13.80 4.06
N PRO A 88 16.53 14.16 4.35
CA PRO A 88 16.20 15.52 4.72
C PRO A 88 16.79 15.91 6.08
N GLY A 89 16.84 17.21 6.34
CA GLY A 89 17.09 17.73 7.68
C GLY A 89 15.93 17.40 8.64
N LEU A 90 16.16 17.57 9.95
CA LEU A 90 15.07 17.44 10.93
C LEU A 90 14.01 18.55 10.74
N ALA A 91 14.44 19.76 10.36
CA ALA A 91 13.57 20.88 10.07
C ALA A 91 12.65 20.62 8.86
N GLU A 92 13.19 20.06 7.78
CA GLU A 92 12.42 19.66 6.60
C GLU A 92 11.40 18.57 6.94
N ARG A 93 11.79 17.63 7.82
CA ARG A 93 10.86 16.59 8.28
C ARG A 93 9.67 17.15 9.06
N LEU A 94 9.95 18.06 9.98
CA LEU A 94 8.93 18.77 10.74
C LEU A 94 8.03 19.61 9.83
N ALA A 95 8.62 20.30 8.84
CA ALA A 95 7.85 21.06 7.85
C ALA A 95 6.88 20.18 7.06
N LEU A 96 7.32 19.02 6.57
CA LEU A 96 6.42 18.08 5.90
C LEU A 96 5.33 17.58 6.86
N LEU A 97 5.66 17.26 8.12
CA LEU A 97 4.65 16.84 9.08
C LEU A 97 3.58 17.92 9.30
N ARG A 98 3.97 19.21 9.35
CA ARG A 98 3.00 20.33 9.38
C ARG A 98 2.12 20.36 8.14
N GLU A 99 2.69 20.20 6.95
CA GLU A 99 1.92 20.18 5.70
C GLU A 99 0.93 19.00 5.65
N LEU A 100 1.34 17.85 6.19
CA LEU A 100 0.51 16.66 6.25
C LEU A 100 -0.59 16.79 7.30
N ARG A 101 -0.32 17.48 8.41
CA ARG A 101 -1.18 17.61 9.60
C ARG A 101 -1.32 19.07 10.06
N PRO A 102 -1.88 19.94 9.22
CA PRO A 102 -1.98 21.38 9.51
C PRO A 102 -2.81 21.66 10.76
N GLU A 103 -3.77 20.80 11.10
CA GLU A 103 -4.57 20.91 12.32
C GLU A 103 -3.75 20.75 13.63
N HIS A 104 -2.52 20.24 13.54
CA HIS A 104 -1.60 20.06 14.66
C HIS A 104 -0.38 21.01 14.62
N GLU A 105 -0.40 22.02 13.75
CA GLU A 105 0.72 22.95 13.55
C GLU A 105 1.29 23.52 14.88
N PRO A 106 0.48 24.02 15.84
CA PRO A 106 1.02 24.53 17.12
C PRO A 106 1.78 23.48 17.93
N THR A 107 1.36 22.21 17.86
CA THR A 107 2.02 21.11 18.57
C THR A 107 3.35 20.74 17.90
N ILE A 108 3.37 20.75 16.57
CA ILE A 108 4.57 20.46 15.79
C ILE A 108 5.61 21.58 15.95
N ASP A 109 5.18 22.84 16.02
CA ASP A 109 6.07 23.98 16.29
C ASP A 109 6.65 23.93 17.70
N ALA A 110 5.84 23.61 18.71
CA ALA A 110 6.35 23.39 20.06
C ALA A 110 7.39 22.26 20.12
N ALA A 111 7.22 21.20 19.32
CA ALA A 111 8.24 20.16 19.18
C ALA A 111 9.50 20.69 18.46
N ALA A 112 9.35 21.50 17.42
CA ALA A 112 10.47 22.07 16.67
C ALA A 112 11.40 22.92 17.57
N GLU A 113 10.85 23.69 18.50
CA GLU A 113 11.63 24.50 19.46
C GLU A 113 12.49 23.66 20.42
N LEU A 114 12.16 22.38 20.61
CA LEU A 114 12.92 21.47 21.48
C LEU A 114 14.14 20.86 20.78
N VAL A 115 14.24 20.97 19.45
CA VAL A 115 15.29 20.35 18.64
C VAL A 115 16.72 20.65 19.13
N PRO A 116 17.11 21.91 19.42
CA PRO A 116 18.46 22.23 19.88
C PRO A 116 18.84 21.55 21.21
N ALA A 117 17.85 21.18 22.02
CA ALA A 117 18.05 20.61 23.35
C ALA A 117 18.04 19.06 23.39
N LEU A 118 17.72 18.38 22.27
CA LEU A 118 17.54 16.91 22.24
C LEU A 118 18.79 16.15 22.70
N ALA A 119 19.98 16.61 22.31
CA ALA A 119 21.24 15.97 22.68
C ALA A 119 21.53 16.06 24.19
N ALA A 120 21.18 17.18 24.82
CA ALA A 120 21.61 17.51 26.18
C ALA A 120 20.57 17.23 27.26
N ARG A 121 19.27 17.28 26.95
CA ARG A 121 18.19 17.30 27.96
C ARG A 121 17.18 16.18 27.76
N SER A 122 17.10 15.27 28.73
CA SER A 122 16.10 14.19 28.75
C SER A 122 14.67 14.70 28.75
N THR A 123 14.38 15.80 29.47
CA THR A 123 13.06 16.43 29.49
C THR A 123 12.65 16.98 28.13
N ALA A 124 13.60 17.52 27.34
CA ALA A 124 13.33 17.97 25.97
C ALA A 124 13.01 16.78 25.05
N ARG A 125 13.74 15.67 25.18
CA ARG A 125 13.45 14.42 24.45
C ARG A 125 12.05 13.88 24.75
N THR A 126 11.70 13.79 26.03
CA THR A 126 10.37 13.32 26.45
C THR A 126 9.26 14.20 25.88
N ALA A 127 9.39 15.52 26.01
CA ALA A 127 8.38 16.46 25.51
C ALA A 127 8.27 16.44 23.97
N PHE A 128 9.41 16.41 23.26
CA PHE A 128 9.45 16.32 21.80
C PHE A 128 8.72 15.07 21.29
N ALA A 129 9.09 13.91 21.83
CA ALA A 129 8.50 12.65 21.41
C ALA A 129 7.02 12.57 21.79
N ALA A 130 6.63 13.01 22.99
CA ALA A 130 5.24 13.03 23.39
C ALA A 130 4.39 13.93 22.48
N ALA A 131 4.89 15.11 22.12
CA ALA A 131 4.21 15.99 21.16
C ALA A 131 4.05 15.31 19.81
N LEU A 132 5.11 14.71 19.26
CA LEU A 132 5.05 14.01 17.97
C LEU A 132 4.14 12.77 17.98
N LEU A 133 4.14 11.98 19.05
CA LEU A 133 3.23 10.84 19.18
C LEU A 133 1.77 11.29 19.29
N SER A 134 1.50 12.43 19.92
CA SER A 134 0.14 12.97 20.05
C SER A 134 -0.47 13.44 18.73
N VAL A 135 0.37 13.73 17.72
CA VAL A 135 -0.10 14.11 16.38
C VAL A 135 -0.27 12.90 15.45
N ALA A 136 0.07 11.68 15.87
CA ALA A 136 -0.10 10.50 15.04
C ALA A 136 -1.59 10.28 14.65
N PRO A 137 -1.89 9.88 13.41
CA PRO A 137 -3.27 9.67 12.95
C PRO A 137 -3.88 8.44 13.64
N PRO A 138 -5.01 8.57 14.37
CA PRO A 138 -5.66 7.42 15.02
C PRO A 138 -6.08 6.34 14.02
N ALA A 139 -6.51 6.75 12.81
CA ALA A 139 -6.93 5.85 11.73
C ALA A 139 -5.80 4.99 11.13
N ALA A 140 -4.54 5.25 11.52
CA ALA A 140 -3.42 4.41 11.11
C ALA A 140 -3.15 3.28 12.10
N GLN A 141 -3.86 3.21 13.23
CA GLN A 141 -3.66 2.18 14.23
C GLN A 141 -4.26 0.85 13.76
N ASP A 142 -3.39 -0.14 13.53
CA ASP A 142 -3.80 -1.54 13.37
C ASP A 142 -3.14 -2.35 14.49
N ARG A 143 -3.87 -3.31 15.08
CA ARG A 143 -3.33 -4.18 16.15
C ARG A 143 -2.10 -4.98 15.71
N GLU A 144 -1.98 -5.19 14.42
CA GLU A 144 -1.07 -6.12 13.77
C GLU A 144 0.23 -5.48 13.28
N ASP A 145 0.47 -4.20 13.60
CA ASP A 145 1.68 -3.50 13.19
C ASP A 145 2.31 -2.59 14.27
N ALA A 146 2.05 -2.87 15.55
CA ALA A 146 2.65 -2.19 16.71
C ALA A 146 2.20 -0.75 16.97
N SER A 147 1.45 -0.15 16.05
CA SER A 147 1.10 1.27 16.11
C SER A 147 0.37 1.66 17.38
N THR A 148 -0.56 0.84 17.87
CA THR A 148 -1.22 1.06 19.16
C THR A 148 -0.23 1.05 20.33
N GLU A 149 0.71 0.11 20.34
CA GLU A 149 1.68 -0.03 21.42
C GLU A 149 2.71 1.10 21.40
N LEU A 150 3.30 1.41 20.24
CA LEU A 150 4.28 2.48 20.11
C LEU A 150 3.70 3.84 20.49
N LEU A 151 2.48 4.14 20.03
CA LEU A 151 1.81 5.42 20.28
C LEU A 151 1.36 5.61 21.74
N THR A 152 1.33 4.54 22.54
CA THR A 152 0.95 4.60 23.97
C THR A 152 2.15 4.60 24.91
N LEU A 153 3.37 4.37 24.42
CA LEU A 153 4.58 4.44 25.23
C LEU A 153 4.90 5.89 25.65
N PRO A 154 5.53 6.09 26.83
CA PRO A 154 6.06 7.39 27.20
C PRO A 154 7.07 7.89 26.16
N GLY A 155 6.96 9.15 25.73
CA GLY A 155 7.79 9.69 24.65
C GLY A 155 9.31 9.54 24.88
N GLY A 156 9.77 9.71 26.12
CA GLY A 156 11.18 9.48 26.48
C GLY A 156 11.61 8.04 26.22
N THR A 157 10.76 7.06 26.54
CA THR A 157 11.01 5.64 26.27
C THR A 157 11.14 5.36 24.78
N VAL A 158 10.30 5.99 23.94
CA VAL A 158 10.38 5.82 22.48
C VAL A 158 11.72 6.33 21.95
N LEU A 159 12.14 7.55 22.30
CA LEU A 159 13.43 8.08 21.83
C LEU A 159 14.62 7.31 22.38
N ASP A 160 14.58 6.86 23.63
CA ASP A 160 15.66 6.05 24.20
C ASP A 160 15.81 4.70 23.48
N ARG A 161 14.70 4.08 23.06
CA ARG A 161 14.74 2.82 22.28
C ARG A 161 15.16 3.00 20.82
N LEU A 162 14.93 4.18 20.25
CA LEU A 162 15.37 4.53 18.90
C LEU A 162 16.85 4.97 18.85
N ALA A 163 17.34 5.58 19.93
CA ALA A 163 18.70 6.09 19.98
C ALA A 163 19.74 4.96 19.90
N LYS A 164 20.64 5.08 18.93
CA LYS A 164 21.80 4.18 18.77
C LYS A 164 23.05 4.87 19.33
N PRO A 165 23.97 4.15 20.00
CA PRO A 165 25.18 4.75 20.57
C PRO A 165 26.02 5.57 19.57
N ALA A 166 26.03 5.18 18.29
CA ALA A 166 26.82 5.82 17.24
C ALA A 166 26.17 7.07 16.61
N SER A 167 24.84 7.19 16.62
CA SER A 167 24.10 8.26 15.91
C SER A 167 23.30 9.19 16.82
N GLY A 168 23.07 8.81 18.07
CA GLY A 168 22.47 9.67 19.10
C GLY A 168 21.00 10.01 18.91
N PHE A 169 20.53 11.01 19.65
CA PHE A 169 19.10 11.33 19.76
C PHE A 169 18.53 12.17 18.61
N VAL A 170 19.37 12.88 17.86
CA VAL A 170 18.91 13.62 16.68
C VAL A 170 18.49 12.64 15.58
N GLU A 171 19.24 11.54 15.41
CA GLU A 171 18.87 10.49 14.49
C GLU A 171 17.62 9.73 14.97
N ALA A 172 17.50 9.45 16.26
CA ALA A 172 16.28 8.89 16.85
C ALA A 172 15.03 9.76 16.55
N ALA A 173 15.17 11.08 16.61
CA ALA A 173 14.10 12.01 16.26
C ALA A 173 13.73 11.97 14.76
N ARG A 174 14.72 11.77 13.87
CA ARG A 174 14.47 11.56 12.44
C ARG A 174 13.73 10.24 12.20
N GLU A 175 14.16 9.14 12.82
CA GLU A 175 13.48 7.85 12.71
C GLU A 175 12.02 7.93 13.21
N LEU A 176 11.75 8.68 14.29
CA LEU A 176 10.39 8.89 14.78
C LEU A 176 9.51 9.67 13.78
N LEU A 177 10.05 10.69 13.13
CA LEU A 177 9.31 11.44 12.10
C LEU A 177 9.09 10.60 10.83
N ASP A 178 10.10 9.81 10.42
CA ASP A 178 9.99 8.83 9.33
C ASP A 178 8.87 7.82 9.60
N TYR A 179 8.79 7.33 10.84
CA TYR A 179 7.70 6.50 11.30
C TYR A 179 6.33 7.23 11.21
N LEU A 180 6.20 8.44 11.74
CA LEU A 180 4.92 9.17 11.71
C LEU A 180 4.41 9.45 10.30
N THR A 181 5.29 9.82 9.37
CA THR A 181 4.90 10.02 7.98
C THR A 181 4.51 8.72 7.28
N TYR A 182 5.20 7.62 7.56
CA TYR A 182 4.78 6.29 7.10
C TYR A 182 3.34 5.99 7.56
N TYR A 183 3.02 6.22 8.83
CA TYR A 183 1.67 5.99 9.37
C TYR A 183 0.61 6.93 8.80
N GLU A 184 0.97 8.17 8.49
CA GLU A 184 0.09 9.09 7.77
C GLU A 184 -0.26 8.57 6.37
N MET A 185 0.71 8.06 5.62
CA MET A 185 0.44 7.45 4.31
C MET A 185 -0.39 6.17 4.44
N LYS A 186 -0.12 5.38 5.48
CA LYS A 186 -0.90 4.19 5.83
C LYS A 186 -2.37 4.51 6.07
N ALA A 187 -2.68 5.45 6.98
CA ALA A 187 -4.05 5.89 7.24
C ALA A 187 -4.71 6.37 5.95
N ARG A 188 -4.02 7.23 5.21
CA ARG A 188 -4.54 7.85 3.99
C ARG A 188 -4.87 6.83 2.90
N ALA A 189 -4.00 5.85 2.66
CA ALA A 189 -4.27 4.76 1.72
C ALA A 189 -5.56 4.02 2.09
N GLY A 190 -5.74 3.72 3.38
CA GLY A 190 -6.98 3.10 3.89
C GLY A 190 -8.22 3.96 3.64
N VAL A 191 -8.15 5.24 4.00
CA VAL A 191 -9.26 6.22 3.82
C VAL A 191 -9.62 6.38 2.34
N VAL A 192 -8.63 6.52 1.45
CA VAL A 192 -8.88 6.65 0.01
C VAL A 192 -9.49 5.36 -0.54
N GLY A 193 -9.02 4.19 -0.09
CA GLY A 193 -9.59 2.89 -0.46
C GLY A 193 -11.06 2.75 -0.07
N GLU A 194 -11.36 2.96 1.22
CA GLU A 194 -12.69 2.80 1.82
C GLU A 194 -13.69 3.86 1.31
N ARG A 195 -13.29 5.14 1.31
CA ARG A 195 -14.23 6.27 1.08
C ARG A 195 -14.18 6.83 -0.33
N GLY A 196 -13.15 6.49 -1.10
CA GLY A 196 -12.97 6.95 -2.48
C GLY A 196 -13.15 5.84 -3.50
N LEU A 197 -12.22 4.87 -3.49
CA LEU A 197 -12.20 3.82 -4.51
C LEU A 197 -13.39 2.87 -4.38
N ALA A 198 -13.76 2.42 -3.18
CA ALA A 198 -14.89 1.51 -3.02
C ALA A 198 -16.24 2.08 -3.53
N PRO A 199 -16.61 3.34 -3.26
CA PRO A 199 -17.79 3.96 -3.88
C PRO A 199 -17.69 4.09 -5.41
N LEU A 200 -16.49 4.39 -5.96
CA LEU A 200 -16.30 4.42 -7.41
C LEU A 200 -16.50 3.03 -8.03
N LEU A 201 -15.96 1.98 -7.41
CA LEU A 201 -16.15 0.59 -7.85
C LEU A 201 -17.63 0.20 -7.87
N ALA A 202 -18.40 0.61 -6.86
CA ALA A 202 -19.85 0.39 -6.83
C ALA A 202 -20.56 1.15 -7.97
N ALA A 203 -20.11 2.36 -8.30
CA ALA A 203 -20.70 3.18 -9.36
C ALA A 203 -20.42 2.68 -10.78
N VAL A 204 -19.34 1.92 -10.99
CA VAL A 204 -19.00 1.33 -12.30
C VAL A 204 -19.45 -0.12 -12.44
N ALA A 205 -19.96 -0.73 -11.36
CA ALA A 205 -20.41 -2.11 -11.37
C ALA A 205 -21.54 -2.31 -12.38
N ARG A 206 -21.37 -3.30 -13.27
CA ARG A 206 -22.40 -3.72 -14.21
C ARG A 206 -22.25 -5.20 -14.57
N PRO A 207 -23.32 -5.86 -15.03
CA PRO A 207 -23.23 -7.22 -15.54
C PRO A 207 -22.14 -7.35 -16.62
N GLY A 208 -21.35 -8.42 -16.53
CA GLY A 208 -20.28 -8.73 -17.49
C GLY A 208 -18.99 -7.93 -17.33
N LEU A 209 -18.92 -6.94 -16.42
CA LEU A 209 -17.67 -6.25 -16.11
C LEU A 209 -16.96 -6.95 -14.94
N ARG A 210 -15.74 -7.43 -15.17
CA ARG A 210 -14.85 -7.97 -14.15
C ARG A 210 -13.89 -6.88 -13.67
N VAL A 211 -13.69 -6.81 -12.35
CA VAL A 211 -12.83 -5.81 -11.71
C VAL A 211 -11.60 -6.51 -11.12
N HIS A 212 -10.42 -6.07 -11.56
CA HIS A 212 -9.14 -6.60 -11.13
C HIS A 212 -8.37 -5.52 -10.40
N LEU A 213 -8.10 -5.72 -9.11
CA LEU A 213 -7.41 -4.74 -8.28
C LEU A 213 -5.92 -5.06 -8.21
N VAL A 214 -5.07 -4.08 -8.49
CA VAL A 214 -3.61 -4.20 -8.41
C VAL A 214 -3.07 -3.04 -7.62
N GLY A 215 -2.44 -3.33 -6.48
CA GLY A 215 -1.86 -2.33 -5.61
C GLY A 215 -0.40 -2.61 -5.33
N HIS A 216 0.45 -1.61 -5.52
CA HIS A 216 1.87 -1.63 -5.16
C HIS A 216 2.10 -0.87 -3.86
N GLY A 217 2.94 -1.37 -2.94
CA GLY A 217 3.28 -0.68 -1.71
C GLY A 217 2.01 -0.31 -0.93
N PHE A 218 1.82 0.98 -0.62
CA PHE A 218 0.60 1.45 0.05
C PHE A 218 -0.64 1.44 -0.85
N GLY A 219 -0.47 1.46 -2.16
CA GLY A 219 -1.54 1.15 -3.11
C GLY A 219 -2.12 -0.24 -2.87
N GLY A 220 -1.31 -1.19 -2.38
CA GLY A 220 -1.77 -2.49 -1.90
C GLY A 220 -2.77 -2.38 -0.74
N ARG A 221 -2.48 -1.53 0.26
CA ARG A 221 -3.42 -1.21 1.34
C ARG A 221 -4.68 -0.52 0.79
N LEU A 222 -4.52 0.44 -0.11
CA LEU A 222 -5.63 1.19 -0.71
C LEU A 222 -6.62 0.27 -1.42
N VAL A 223 -6.13 -0.61 -2.31
CA VAL A 223 -7.03 -1.53 -3.03
C VAL A 223 -7.61 -2.62 -2.13
N THR A 224 -6.87 -3.05 -1.10
CA THR A 224 -7.40 -4.03 -0.12
C THR A 224 -8.49 -3.40 0.76
N SER A 225 -8.33 -2.16 1.19
CA SER A 225 -9.38 -1.38 1.86
C SER A 225 -10.61 -1.16 0.98
N ALA A 226 -10.40 -0.92 -0.32
CA ALA A 226 -11.50 -0.81 -1.26
C ALA A 226 -12.27 -2.13 -1.40
N ALA A 227 -11.55 -3.25 -1.51
CA ALA A 227 -12.14 -4.58 -1.56
C ALA A 227 -12.92 -4.91 -0.27
N ALA A 228 -12.30 -4.71 0.90
CA ALA A 228 -12.94 -4.98 2.20
C ALA A 228 -14.22 -4.16 2.45
N SER A 229 -14.42 -3.07 1.69
CA SER A 229 -15.62 -2.22 1.76
C SER A 229 -16.68 -2.59 0.72
N ARG A 230 -16.56 -3.76 0.07
CA ARG A 230 -17.43 -4.21 -1.01
C ARG A 230 -18.06 -5.58 -0.69
N PRO A 231 -19.28 -5.84 -1.18
CA PRO A 231 -19.94 -7.12 -0.99
C PRO A 231 -19.15 -8.31 -1.56
N ALA A 232 -19.51 -9.51 -1.09
CA ALA A 232 -19.10 -10.78 -1.66
C ALA A 232 -19.16 -10.79 -3.20
N GLY A 233 -18.15 -11.37 -3.83
CA GLY A 233 -18.13 -11.64 -5.27
C GLY A 233 -17.96 -10.42 -6.19
N THR A 234 -17.62 -9.24 -5.66
CA THR A 234 -17.53 -8.00 -6.46
C THR A 234 -16.15 -7.74 -7.06
N VAL A 235 -15.11 -8.41 -6.56
CA VAL A 235 -13.74 -8.30 -7.08
C VAL A 235 -13.37 -9.62 -7.75
N SER A 236 -12.83 -9.56 -8.97
CA SER A 236 -12.43 -10.75 -9.73
C SER A 236 -11.03 -11.23 -9.36
N THR A 237 -10.06 -10.33 -9.20
CA THR A 237 -8.73 -10.68 -8.67
C THR A 237 -8.19 -9.54 -7.82
N LEU A 238 -7.37 -9.87 -6.84
CA LEU A 238 -6.62 -8.90 -6.03
C LEU A 238 -5.13 -9.22 -6.12
N THR A 239 -4.31 -8.26 -6.54
CA THR A 239 -2.86 -8.43 -6.69
C THR A 239 -2.12 -7.41 -5.84
N LEU A 240 -1.28 -7.91 -4.95
CA LEU A 240 -0.51 -7.17 -3.97
C LEU A 240 0.98 -7.26 -4.37
N LEU A 241 1.49 -6.16 -4.94
CA LEU A 241 2.86 -6.05 -5.43
C LEU A 241 3.72 -5.38 -4.37
N GLN A 242 4.66 -6.10 -3.75
CA GLN A 242 5.51 -5.56 -2.66
C GLN A 242 4.68 -4.71 -1.67
N ALA A 243 3.50 -5.20 -1.28
CA ALA A 243 2.51 -4.36 -0.63
C ALA A 243 2.89 -4.03 0.82
N THR A 244 2.56 -2.82 1.28
CA THR A 244 2.86 -2.32 2.63
C THR A 244 1.62 -2.36 3.52
N LEU A 245 1.21 -3.59 3.85
CA LEU A 245 0.26 -3.92 4.90
C LEU A 245 0.91 -4.96 5.82
N SER A 246 0.36 -5.13 7.02
CA SER A 246 0.89 -6.14 7.94
C SER A 246 0.90 -7.51 7.27
N ARG A 247 1.96 -8.28 7.50
CA ARG A 247 2.01 -9.69 7.10
C ARG A 247 0.86 -10.53 7.68
N HIS A 248 0.24 -10.07 8.76
CA HIS A 248 -0.91 -10.73 9.40
C HIS A 248 -2.27 -10.19 8.92
N ALA A 249 -2.30 -9.31 7.91
CA ALA A 249 -3.52 -8.65 7.43
C ALA A 249 -4.71 -9.58 7.15
N PHE A 250 -4.44 -10.82 6.73
CA PHE A 250 -5.46 -11.84 6.41
C PHE A 250 -5.57 -12.97 7.45
N ALA A 251 -4.81 -12.88 8.55
CA ALA A 251 -4.90 -13.81 9.68
C ALA A 251 -6.26 -13.67 10.38
N GLU A 252 -6.60 -14.60 11.27
CA GLU A 252 -7.91 -14.64 11.98
C GLU A 252 -8.29 -13.31 12.66
N HIS A 253 -7.30 -12.57 13.17
CA HIS A 253 -7.51 -11.26 13.80
C HIS A 253 -6.96 -10.09 12.98
N GLY A 254 -6.68 -10.33 11.70
CA GLY A 254 -6.15 -9.33 10.78
C GLY A 254 -7.23 -8.38 10.27
N GLY A 255 -6.85 -7.12 10.02
CA GLY A 255 -7.77 -6.04 9.64
C GLY A 255 -8.45 -6.25 8.29
N TYR A 256 -7.95 -7.17 7.46
CA TYR A 256 -8.50 -7.52 6.16
C TYR A 256 -8.99 -8.96 6.07
N ARG A 257 -9.17 -9.65 7.21
CA ARG A 257 -9.68 -11.02 7.24
C ARG A 257 -11.03 -11.19 6.53
N GLY A 258 -11.91 -10.19 6.65
CA GLY A 258 -13.22 -10.16 6.00
C GLY A 258 -13.17 -10.31 4.48
N VAL A 259 -12.07 -9.91 3.83
CA VAL A 259 -11.89 -10.12 2.37
C VAL A 259 -11.96 -11.62 2.00
N LEU A 260 -11.42 -12.48 2.87
CA LEU A 260 -11.43 -13.93 2.69
C LEU A 260 -12.77 -14.53 3.15
N ASP A 261 -13.19 -14.23 4.38
CA ASP A 261 -14.38 -14.85 4.98
C ASP A 261 -15.66 -14.52 4.20
N GLU A 262 -15.77 -13.29 3.71
CA GLU A 262 -16.93 -12.84 2.94
C GLU A 262 -16.80 -13.15 1.44
N HIS A 263 -15.71 -13.78 1.00
CA HIS A 263 -15.48 -14.15 -0.39
C HIS A 263 -15.64 -12.96 -1.35
N VAL A 264 -15.10 -11.79 -0.96
CA VAL A 264 -15.15 -10.57 -1.78
C VAL A 264 -14.46 -10.78 -3.13
N VAL A 265 -13.35 -11.51 -3.12
CA VAL A 265 -12.56 -11.84 -4.31
C VAL A 265 -12.94 -13.22 -4.84
N THR A 266 -13.43 -13.32 -6.08
CA THR A 266 -13.87 -14.59 -6.69
C THR A 266 -12.74 -15.40 -7.30
N GLY A 267 -11.67 -14.75 -7.76
CA GLY A 267 -10.47 -15.37 -8.31
C GLY A 267 -9.30 -15.41 -7.31
N PRO A 268 -8.07 -15.67 -7.77
CA PRO A 268 -6.91 -15.72 -6.89
C PRO A 268 -6.54 -14.34 -6.31
N ILE A 269 -5.98 -14.36 -5.11
CA ILE A 269 -5.33 -13.21 -4.49
C ILE A 269 -3.82 -13.43 -4.61
N LEU A 270 -3.11 -12.54 -5.31
CA LEU A 270 -1.68 -12.66 -5.56
C LEU A 270 -0.92 -11.81 -4.55
N VAL A 271 0.09 -12.39 -3.91
CA VAL A 271 0.95 -11.70 -2.96
C VAL A 271 2.39 -11.94 -3.39
N THR A 272 2.98 -11.00 -4.11
CA THR A 272 4.42 -11.08 -4.40
C THR A 272 5.20 -10.64 -3.16
N HIS A 273 6.25 -11.37 -2.82
CA HIS A 273 7.12 -11.00 -1.72
C HIS A 273 8.58 -11.32 -2.00
N THR A 274 9.49 -10.49 -1.47
CA THR A 274 10.93 -10.65 -1.68
C THR A 274 11.70 -10.23 -0.44
N THR A 275 12.76 -10.97 -0.11
CA THR A 275 13.66 -10.61 1.00
C THR A 275 14.47 -9.33 0.73
N TYR A 276 14.53 -8.91 -0.54
CA TYR A 276 15.18 -7.67 -0.97
C TYR A 276 14.31 -6.42 -0.76
N ASP A 277 13.04 -6.56 -0.35
CA ASP A 277 12.19 -5.42 -0.02
C ASP A 277 12.53 -4.89 1.39
N LEU A 278 13.48 -3.95 1.41
CA LEU A 278 13.91 -3.27 2.63
C LEU A 278 13.00 -2.09 2.99
N VAL A 279 12.36 -1.46 2.00
CA VAL A 279 11.54 -0.25 2.20
C VAL A 279 10.25 -0.58 2.93
N ALA A 280 9.59 -1.68 2.54
CA ALA A 280 8.42 -2.15 3.27
C ALA A 280 8.76 -2.54 4.72
N GLY A 281 10.02 -2.80 5.05
CA GLY A 281 10.47 -3.21 6.38
C GLY A 281 10.79 -2.08 7.35
N VAL A 282 11.22 -0.89 6.89
CA VAL A 282 11.81 0.14 7.78
C VAL A 282 10.89 0.55 8.93
N ALA A 283 9.61 0.84 8.65
CA ALA A 283 8.67 1.22 9.69
C ALA A 283 8.35 0.07 10.66
N PHE A 284 8.28 -1.17 10.16
CA PHE A 284 8.07 -2.36 10.99
C PHE A 284 9.31 -2.72 11.81
N GLU A 285 10.52 -2.47 11.30
CA GLU A 285 11.76 -2.60 12.05
C GLU A 285 11.85 -1.58 13.18
N ILE A 286 11.46 -0.33 12.91
CA ILE A 286 11.32 0.73 13.94
C ILE A 286 10.33 0.27 15.01
N ALA A 287 9.12 -0.13 14.61
CA ALA A 287 8.10 -0.66 15.51
C ALA A 287 8.63 -1.83 16.34
N SER A 288 9.28 -2.80 15.70
CA SER A 288 9.81 -4.00 16.37
C SER A 288 10.89 -3.67 17.39
N ARG A 289 11.80 -2.72 17.07
CA ARG A 289 12.82 -2.24 18.03
C ARG A 289 12.17 -1.54 19.22
N VAL A 290 11.15 -0.73 18.97
CA VAL A 290 10.51 0.07 20.01
C VAL A 290 9.62 -0.78 20.91
N THR A 291 8.88 -1.76 20.41
CA THR A 291 8.00 -2.57 21.28
C THR A 291 8.64 -3.87 21.76
N GLY A 292 9.65 -4.37 21.05
CA GLY A 292 10.27 -5.67 21.31
C GLY A 292 9.52 -6.87 20.71
N LEU A 293 8.47 -6.62 19.92
CA LEU A 293 7.68 -7.64 19.23
C LEU A 293 8.03 -7.71 17.74
N GLY A 294 7.86 -8.87 17.10
CA GLY A 294 8.23 -9.06 15.70
C GLY A 294 7.11 -8.68 14.72
N TYR A 295 7.27 -7.58 13.99
CA TYR A 295 6.35 -7.17 12.91
C TYR A 295 7.01 -7.24 11.53
N GLY A 296 6.17 -7.26 10.50
CA GLY A 296 6.64 -7.32 9.12
C GLY A 296 5.57 -6.94 8.12
N ALA A 297 6.02 -6.57 6.92
CA ALA A 297 5.17 -6.26 5.79
C ALA A 297 4.92 -7.50 4.94
N ILE A 298 3.70 -7.64 4.43
CA ILE A 298 3.31 -8.72 3.53
C ILE A 298 4.19 -8.77 2.25
N GLY A 299 4.70 -7.63 1.78
CA GLY A 299 5.61 -7.55 0.64
C GLY A 299 6.99 -8.16 0.86
N ARG A 300 7.36 -8.48 2.11
CA ARG A 300 8.66 -9.08 2.46
C ARG A 300 8.58 -10.59 2.65
N ASP A 301 7.58 -11.06 3.39
CA ASP A 301 7.44 -12.48 3.76
C ASP A 301 6.09 -13.12 3.36
N GLY A 302 5.21 -12.39 2.67
CA GLY A 302 3.91 -12.90 2.22
C GLY A 302 2.82 -12.82 3.30
N ALA A 303 1.62 -13.31 2.98
CA ALA A 303 0.53 -13.46 3.94
C ALA A 303 0.87 -14.55 4.97
N GLN A 304 1.18 -14.12 6.20
CA GLN A 304 1.57 -14.97 7.31
C GLN A 304 0.37 -15.24 8.24
N ALA A 305 0.45 -16.32 9.01
CA ALA A 305 -0.61 -16.76 9.94
C ALA A 305 -2.01 -16.85 9.29
N THR A 306 -2.05 -17.11 7.98
CA THR A 306 -3.27 -17.24 7.18
C THR A 306 -3.35 -18.68 6.69
N ALA A 307 -4.24 -19.50 7.27
CA ALA A 307 -4.27 -20.95 7.04
C ALA A 307 -4.52 -21.32 5.56
N GLU A 308 -5.24 -20.48 4.84
CA GLU A 308 -5.59 -20.68 3.44
C GLU A 308 -4.48 -20.31 2.47
N ALA A 309 -3.46 -19.57 2.93
CA ALA A 309 -2.41 -19.05 2.08
C ALA A 309 -1.59 -20.17 1.43
N VAL A 310 -1.39 -20.06 0.11
CA VAL A 310 -0.70 -21.05 -0.71
C VAL A 310 0.73 -20.55 -0.96
N PRO A 311 1.78 -21.29 -0.56
CA PRO A 311 3.15 -20.93 -0.92
C PRO A 311 3.40 -21.22 -2.41
N GLY A 312 4.17 -20.35 -3.06
CA GLY A 312 4.58 -20.49 -4.44
C GLY A 312 5.81 -19.66 -4.80
N GLU A 313 6.25 -19.77 -6.04
CA GLU A 313 7.32 -18.94 -6.61
C GLU A 313 6.72 -18.03 -7.67
N LEU A 314 7.27 -16.82 -7.81
CA LEU A 314 7.09 -16.04 -9.04
C LEU A 314 7.86 -16.77 -10.15
N LEU A 315 7.12 -17.22 -11.16
CA LEU A 315 7.65 -18.03 -12.26
C LEU A 315 8.13 -17.14 -13.42
N PRO A 316 9.09 -17.61 -14.23
CA PRO A 316 9.42 -16.96 -15.49
C PRO A 316 8.20 -16.89 -16.42
N VAL A 317 8.24 -15.98 -17.39
CA VAL A 317 7.22 -15.87 -18.45
C VAL A 317 7.01 -17.24 -19.12
N GLY A 318 5.74 -17.64 -19.29
CA GLY A 318 5.35 -18.96 -19.80
C GLY A 318 5.23 -20.06 -18.73
N GLY A 319 5.64 -19.80 -17.49
CA GLY A 319 5.37 -20.67 -16.34
C GLY A 319 3.88 -20.85 -16.08
N ARG A 320 3.47 -21.97 -15.48
CA ARG A 320 2.07 -22.29 -15.20
C ARG A 320 1.77 -22.23 -13.72
N TYR A 321 0.73 -21.50 -13.35
CA TYR A 321 0.23 -21.39 -11.99
C TYR A 321 -1.01 -22.25 -11.78
N ALA A 322 -1.14 -22.86 -10.61
CA ALA A 322 -2.31 -23.59 -10.16
C ALA A 322 -3.13 -22.70 -9.21
N TRP A 323 -3.83 -21.73 -9.78
CA TRP A 323 -4.60 -20.76 -9.00
C TRP A 323 -5.76 -21.41 -8.25
N ARG A 324 -5.92 -21.05 -6.98
CA ARG A 324 -7.08 -21.35 -6.15
C ARG A 324 -7.88 -20.06 -5.94
N PRO A 325 -9.21 -20.07 -6.17
CA PRO A 325 -10.05 -18.90 -5.98
C PRO A 325 -10.15 -18.51 -4.49
N GLY A 326 -10.29 -17.22 -4.22
CA GLY A 326 -10.60 -16.67 -2.90
C GLY A 326 -9.49 -16.77 -1.85
N VAL A 327 -8.29 -17.24 -2.21
CA VAL A 327 -7.18 -17.43 -1.24
C VAL A 327 -5.91 -16.70 -1.67
N PRO A 328 -5.06 -16.26 -0.71
CA PRO A 328 -3.75 -15.70 -0.99
C PRO A 328 -2.78 -16.73 -1.57
N HIS A 329 -2.03 -16.34 -2.59
CA HIS A 329 -0.88 -17.06 -3.13
C HIS A 329 0.37 -16.24 -2.86
N ASN A 330 1.20 -16.72 -1.93
CA ASN A 330 2.48 -16.12 -1.56
C ASN A 330 3.52 -16.50 -2.61
N LEU A 331 3.75 -15.62 -3.57
CA LEU A 331 4.71 -15.79 -4.66
C LEU A 331 6.06 -15.22 -4.21
N ARG A 332 6.99 -16.09 -3.84
CA ARG A 332 8.37 -15.69 -3.58
C ARG A 332 9.00 -15.17 -4.88
N ALA A 333 9.41 -13.92 -4.85
CA ALA A 333 9.81 -13.15 -6.03
C ALA A 333 11.30 -12.83 -6.08
N ASP A 334 12.11 -13.37 -5.16
CA ASP A 334 13.56 -13.10 -5.01
C ASP A 334 14.36 -13.16 -6.34
N ARG A 335 13.92 -14.01 -7.29
CA ARG A 335 14.58 -14.16 -8.60
C ARG A 335 14.44 -12.93 -9.50
N PHE A 336 13.30 -12.26 -9.45
CA PHE A 336 12.88 -11.26 -10.44
C PHE A 336 12.58 -9.89 -9.85
N VAL A 337 12.32 -9.80 -8.54
CA VAL A 337 12.06 -8.55 -7.83
C VAL A 337 13.21 -8.30 -6.85
N ARG A 338 14.05 -7.32 -7.18
CA ARG A 338 15.27 -6.96 -6.43
C ARG A 338 15.13 -5.75 -5.52
N GLY A 339 13.94 -5.16 -5.47
CA GLY A 339 13.65 -4.05 -4.58
C GLY A 339 12.16 -3.71 -4.55
N HIS A 340 11.80 -2.76 -3.70
CA HIS A 340 10.39 -2.39 -3.45
C HIS A 340 9.64 -1.92 -4.71
N THR A 341 10.31 -1.22 -5.62
CA THR A 341 9.73 -0.64 -6.84
C THR A 341 9.94 -1.50 -8.08
N ASP A 342 10.61 -2.65 -7.94
CA ASP A 342 10.92 -3.58 -9.03
C ASP A 342 9.73 -4.51 -9.35
N VAL A 343 8.55 -3.91 -9.52
CA VAL A 343 7.25 -4.59 -9.59
C VAL A 343 6.61 -4.57 -10.98
N HIS A 344 7.35 -4.09 -11.99
CA HIS A 344 6.84 -3.85 -13.35
C HIS A 344 7.45 -4.80 -14.39
N GLY A 345 8.25 -5.78 -13.96
CA GLY A 345 8.89 -6.75 -14.83
C GLY A 345 7.91 -7.72 -15.53
N PRO A 346 8.34 -8.38 -16.62
CA PRO A 346 7.48 -9.25 -17.41
C PRO A 346 6.99 -10.48 -16.66
N GLU A 347 7.72 -10.98 -15.65
CA GLU A 347 7.28 -12.09 -14.79
C GLU A 347 6.12 -11.71 -13.88
N VAL A 348 6.15 -10.48 -13.33
CA VAL A 348 5.03 -9.93 -12.55
C VAL A 348 3.80 -9.77 -13.44
N ALA A 349 3.99 -9.22 -14.65
CA ALA A 349 2.93 -9.09 -15.64
C ALA A 349 2.36 -10.44 -16.07
N HIS A 350 3.20 -11.46 -16.24
CA HIS A 350 2.79 -12.83 -16.58
C HIS A 350 1.93 -13.46 -15.47
N ALA A 351 2.34 -13.31 -14.20
CA ALA A 351 1.56 -13.78 -13.06
C ALA A 351 0.19 -13.09 -12.99
N LEU A 352 0.17 -11.76 -13.15
CA LEU A 352 -1.06 -10.96 -13.17
C LEU A 352 -2.00 -11.36 -14.31
N SER A 353 -1.49 -11.48 -15.54
CA SER A 353 -2.28 -11.92 -16.70
C SER A 353 -2.83 -13.34 -16.49
N SER A 354 -2.01 -14.27 -16.01
CA SER A 354 -2.43 -15.64 -15.71
C SER A 354 -3.56 -15.69 -14.67
N ALA A 355 -3.49 -14.85 -13.64
CA ALA A 355 -4.50 -14.74 -12.60
C ALA A 355 -5.83 -14.18 -13.13
N ILE A 356 -5.78 -13.11 -13.93
CA ILE A 356 -6.94 -12.53 -14.60
C ILE A 356 -7.61 -13.57 -15.52
N ALA A 357 -6.80 -14.37 -16.22
CA ALA A 357 -7.29 -15.42 -17.11
C ALA A 357 -7.91 -16.62 -16.37
N ALA A 358 -7.50 -16.88 -15.13
CA ALA A 358 -8.02 -18.00 -14.34
C ALA A 358 -9.49 -17.83 -13.94
N GLY A 359 -9.98 -16.58 -13.91
CA GLY A 359 -11.38 -16.27 -13.61
C GLY A 359 -12.34 -16.47 -14.78
N TYR A 360 -11.87 -16.88 -15.98
CA TYR A 360 -12.78 -17.23 -17.08
C TYR A 360 -13.28 -18.66 -16.92
N PRO A 361 -14.59 -18.92 -17.12
CA PRO A 361 -15.09 -20.28 -17.29
C PRO A 361 -14.35 -20.98 -18.43
N SER A 362 -14.14 -22.29 -18.28
CA SER A 362 -13.50 -23.15 -19.29
C SER A 362 -14.14 -22.92 -20.68
N GLY A 363 -13.40 -22.32 -21.62
CA GLY A 363 -13.82 -22.14 -23.02
C GLY A 363 -14.04 -20.70 -23.51
N GLN A 364 -13.84 -19.67 -22.67
CA GLN A 364 -13.93 -18.25 -23.05
C GLN A 364 -12.59 -17.50 -23.02
N ARG A 365 -11.47 -18.25 -23.12
CA ARG A 365 -10.11 -17.69 -23.08
C ARG A 365 -9.73 -16.98 -24.37
#